data_AF-A0A974GYR0-F1
#
_entry.id   AF-A0A974GYR0-F1
#
_cell.length_a   1.000
_cell.length_b   1.000
_cell.length_c   1.000
_cell.angle_alpha   90.00
_cell.angle_beta   90.00
_cell.angle_gamma   90.00
#
_symmetry.space_group_name_H-M   'P 1'
#
loop_
_entity.id
_entity.type
_entity.pdbx_description
1 polymer ?
#
loop_
_entity_poly.entity_id
_entity_poly.type
_entity_poly.pdbx_seq_one_letter_code
_entity_poly.pdbx_strand_id
1 'polypeptide(L)'
;MSTSLYAKSLFQYALNAAKILIPRKWKSPLVPTISEWWTEMEEVRKFEEMHAVTQTAIRKHWATWLPWTLYLEGARPGCLVGCSLPDHDGATP
;
A
#
# COMPACT_ATOMS: atom_id res chain seq x y z
N MET A 1 -10.58 7.85 17.47
CA MET A 1 -10.11 6.54 16.96
C MET A 1 -8.62 6.46 17.19
N SER A 2 -8.13 5.47 17.94
CA SER A 2 -6.71 5.36 18.29
C SER A 2 -5.91 4.86 17.08
N THR A 3 -4.92 5.65 16.64
CA THR A 3 -3.99 5.33 15.53
C THR A 3 -3.07 4.15 15.83
N SER A 4 -3.08 3.64 17.06
CA SER A 4 -2.21 2.57 17.55
C SER A 4 -2.60 1.14 17.11
N LEU A 5 -3.74 0.95 16.43
CA LEU A 5 -4.22 -0.38 16.00
C LEU A 5 -3.74 -0.79 14.59
N TYR A 6 -2.99 0.05 13.87
CA TYR A 6 -2.35 -0.32 12.60
C TYR A 6 -1.11 -1.19 12.86
N ALA A 7 -1.34 -2.45 13.27
CA ALA A 7 -0.33 -3.42 13.68
C ALA A 7 0.60 -3.95 12.55
N LYS A 8 0.54 -3.33 11.36
CA LYS A 8 1.67 -3.20 10.43
C LYS A 8 1.57 -1.81 9.83
N SER A 9 2.23 -0.84 10.46
CA SER A 9 2.26 0.52 9.93
C SER A 9 2.92 0.50 8.56
N LEU A 10 2.31 1.17 7.57
CA LEU A 10 2.92 1.45 6.27
C LEU A 10 4.33 2.04 6.39
N PHE A 11 4.66 2.62 7.56
CA PHE A 11 6.00 3.03 7.94
C PHE A 11 7.07 1.93 7.76
N GLN A 12 6.79 0.70 8.16
CA GLN A 12 7.77 -0.39 8.02
C GLN A 12 8.05 -0.72 6.54
N TYR A 13 7.01 -0.63 5.70
CA TYR A 13 7.13 -0.79 4.26
C TYR A 13 7.91 0.37 3.63
N ALA A 14 7.65 1.60 4.07
CA ALA A 14 8.41 2.79 3.65
C ALA A 14 9.88 2.69 4.06
N LEU A 15 10.19 2.19 5.26
CA LEU A 15 11.56 1.91 5.68
C LEU A 15 12.22 0.82 4.83
N ASN A 16 11.48 -0.19 4.40
CA ASN A 16 12.03 -1.23 3.51
C ASN A 16 12.32 -0.66 2.12
N ALA A 17 11.42 0.17 1.57
CA ALA A 17 11.67 0.91 0.34
C ALA A 17 12.91 1.82 0.47
N ALA A 18 13.09 2.49 1.62
CA ALA A 18 14.27 3.32 1.90
C ALA A 18 15.57 2.53 1.83
N LYS A 19 15.58 1.34 2.46
CA LYS A 19 16.73 0.44 2.46
C LYS A 19 17.10 -0.08 1.07
N ILE A 20 16.18 -0.01 0.11
CA ILE A 20 16.42 -0.39 -1.29
C ILE A 20 16.87 0.82 -2.12
N LEU A 21 16.15 1.93 -2.03
CA LEU A 21 16.37 3.11 -2.87
C LEU A 21 17.64 3.88 -2.51
N ILE A 22 17.90 4.09 -1.22
CA ILE A 22 19.04 4.89 -0.77
C ILE A 22 20.35 4.26 -1.24
N PRO A 23 20.62 2.95 -1.04
CA PRO A 23 21.85 2.33 -1.54
C PRO A 23 21.99 2.39 -3.07
N ARG A 24 20.90 2.24 -3.83
CA ARG A 24 20.92 2.33 -5.31
C ARG A 24 21.37 3.69 -5.81
N LYS A 25 21.11 4.76 -5.06
CA LYS A 25 21.44 6.14 -5.42
C LYS A 25 22.62 6.71 -4.63
N TRP A 26 23.19 5.99 -3.67
CA TRP A 26 24.17 6.54 -2.72
C TRP A 26 25.46 7.08 -3.36
N LYS A 27 25.87 6.56 -4.52
CA LYS A 27 27.03 7.05 -5.29
C LYS A 27 26.66 8.10 -6.35
N SER A 28 25.37 8.42 -6.48
CA SER A 28 24.85 9.42 -7.40
C SER A 28 24.63 10.74 -6.67
N PRO A 29 24.81 11.90 -7.32
CA PRO A 29 24.36 13.18 -6.75
C PRO A 29 22.82 13.29 -6.69
N LEU A 30 22.09 12.34 -7.29
CA LEU A 30 20.64 12.34 -7.34
C LEU A 30 20.04 11.68 -6.10
N VAL A 31 19.10 12.37 -5.46
CA VAL A 31 18.27 11.81 -4.39
C VAL A 31 17.09 11.00 -4.97
N PRO A 32 16.62 9.94 -4.29
CA PRO A 32 15.42 9.24 -4.72
C PRO A 32 14.21 10.19 -4.75
N THR A 33 13.52 10.23 -5.89
CA THR A 33 12.33 11.05 -6.11
C THR A 33 11.10 10.43 -5.44
N ILE A 34 10.10 11.25 -5.09
CA ILE A 34 8.82 10.76 -4.54
C ILE A 34 8.18 9.70 -5.44
N SER A 35 8.29 9.85 -6.77
CA SER A 35 7.80 8.82 -7.70
C SER A 35 8.54 7.49 -7.55
N GLU A 36 9.85 7.48 -7.34
CA GLU A 36 10.61 6.24 -7.10
C GLU A 36 10.20 5.59 -5.78
N TRP A 37 9.94 6.38 -4.74
CA TRP A 37 9.38 5.90 -3.48
C TRP A 37 8.00 5.26 -3.66
N TRP A 38 7.12 5.92 -4.40
CA TRP A 38 5.79 5.40 -4.71
C TRP A 38 5.84 4.11 -5.51
N THR A 39 6.71 4.04 -6.51
CA THR A 39 6.93 2.83 -7.31
C THR A 39 7.36 1.66 -6.42
N GLU A 40 8.37 1.83 -5.56
CA GLU A 40 8.83 0.74 -4.69
C GLU A 40 7.76 0.28 -3.69
N MET A 41 7.02 1.22 -3.08
CA MET A 41 5.90 0.89 -2.19
C MET A 41 4.80 0.12 -2.92
N GLU A 42 4.49 0.50 -4.16
CA GLU A 42 3.48 -0.15 -4.97
C GLU A 42 3.89 -1.55 -5.43
N GLU A 43 5.17 -1.76 -5.77
CA GLU A 43 5.70 -3.08 -6.10
C GLU A 43 5.64 -4.04 -4.90
N VAL A 44 5.94 -3.54 -3.69
CA VAL A 44 5.78 -4.32 -2.46
C VAL A 44 4.31 -4.69 -2.22
N ARG A 45 3.37 -3.74 -2.42
CA ARG A 45 1.93 -4.01 -2.31
C ARG A 45 1.49 -5.11 -3.27
N LYS A 46 1.79 -4.97 -4.57
CA LYS A 46 1.42 -5.96 -5.60
C LYS A 46 2.01 -7.32 -5.30
N PHE A 47 3.26 -7.37 -4.83
CA PHE A 47 3.89 -8.62 -4.43
C PHE A 47 3.11 -9.31 -3.30
N GLU A 48 2.71 -8.58 -2.26
CA GLU A 48 1.90 -9.15 -1.18
C GLU A 48 0.50 -9.56 -1.66
N GLU A 49 -0.12 -8.78 -2.56
CA GLU A 49 -1.42 -9.09 -3.16
C GLU A 49 -1.39 -10.42 -3.91
N MET A 50 -0.37 -10.64 -4.76
CA MET A 50 -0.20 -11.90 -5.50
C MET A 50 -0.02 -13.10 -4.57
N HIS A 51 0.55 -12.92 -3.38
CA HIS A 51 0.74 -14.00 -2.40
C HIS A 51 -0.45 -14.18 -1.45
N ALA A 52 -1.42 -13.27 -1.45
CA ALA A 52 -2.61 -13.36 -0.62
C ALA A 52 -3.64 -14.33 -1.24
N VAL A 53 -3.41 -15.63 -1.11
CA VAL A 53 -4.26 -16.66 -1.76
C VAL A 53 -5.48 -17.08 -0.94
N THR A 54 -5.50 -16.84 0.37
CA THR A 54 -6.65 -17.17 1.23
C THR A 54 -7.51 -15.95 1.49
N GLN A 55 -8.82 -16.13 1.72
CA GLN A 55 -9.70 -15.00 2.06
C GLN A 55 -9.20 -14.19 3.27
N THR A 56 -8.66 -14.86 4.28
CA THR A 56 -8.08 -14.20 5.46
C THR A 56 -6.85 -13.36 5.08
N ALA A 57 -5.96 -13.89 4.23
CA ALA A 57 -4.80 -13.15 3.74
C ALA A 57 -5.21 -11.95 2.88
N ILE A 58 -6.21 -12.11 2.00
CA ILE A 58 -6.76 -11.04 1.17
C ILE A 58 -7.33 -9.91 2.05
N ARG A 59 -8.18 -10.25 3.03
CA ARG A 59 -8.74 -9.27 3.97
C ARG A 59 -7.65 -8.53 4.73
N LYS A 60 -6.63 -9.24 5.21
CA LYS A 60 -5.49 -8.65 5.91
C LYS A 60 -4.65 -7.75 5.01
N HIS A 61 -4.43 -8.15 3.77
CA HIS A 61 -3.74 -7.35 2.75
C HIS A 61 -4.47 -6.01 2.56
N TRP A 62 -5.76 -6.05 2.23
CA TRP A 62 -6.55 -4.83 2.05
C TRP A 62 -6.64 -3.97 3.30
N ALA A 63 -6.80 -4.57 4.48
CA ALA A 63 -6.77 -3.80 5.74
C ALA A 63 -5.43 -3.06 5.97
N THR A 64 -4.32 -3.62 5.48
CA THR A 64 -2.99 -3.00 5.60
C THR A 64 -2.78 -1.89 4.54
N TRP A 65 -3.18 -2.14 3.30
CA TRP A 65 -2.85 -1.29 2.15
C TRP A 65 -3.94 -0.31 1.73
N LEU A 66 -5.14 -0.39 2.30
CA LEU A 66 -6.22 0.57 2.02
C LEU A 66 -5.82 2.04 2.26
N PRO A 67 -5.10 2.40 3.35
CA PRO A 67 -4.66 3.79 3.52
C PRO A 67 -3.69 4.26 2.42
N TRP A 68 -2.88 3.34 1.87
CA TRP A 68 -1.95 3.63 0.79
C TRP A 68 -2.68 3.89 -0.54
N THR A 69 -3.68 3.06 -0.88
CA THR A 69 -4.47 3.24 -2.11
C THR A 69 -5.27 4.55 -2.06
N LEU A 70 -5.90 4.85 -0.92
CA LEU A 70 -6.62 6.12 -0.72
C LEU A 70 -5.69 7.34 -0.82
N TYR A 71 -4.47 7.25 -0.28
CA TYR A 71 -3.47 8.30 -0.43
C TYR A 71 -3.10 8.53 -1.89
N LEU A 72 -2.87 7.46 -2.67
CA LEU A 72 -2.53 7.58 -4.09
C LEU A 72 -3.69 8.11 -4.94
N GLU A 73 -4.93 7.74 -4.62
CA GLU A 73 -6.13 8.30 -5.27
C GLU A 73 -6.25 9.80 -5.02
N GLY A 74 -6.07 10.23 -3.76
CA GLY A 74 -6.08 11.66 -3.41
C GLY A 74 -4.87 12.45 -3.92
N ALA A 75 -3.72 11.80 -4.10
CA ALA A 75 -2.50 12.41 -4.63
C ALA A 75 -2.49 12.49 -6.18
N ARG A 76 -3.38 11.77 -6.86
CA ARG A 76 -3.56 11.88 -8.33
C ARG A 76 -4.52 13.03 -8.63
N PRO A 77 -4.11 14.04 -9.44
CA PRO A 77 -5.04 15.06 -9.89
C PRO A 77 -6.12 14.39 -10.78
N GLY A 78 -7.32 14.18 -10.25
CA GLY A 78 -8.52 13.89 -11.07
C GLY A 78 -9.30 12.58 -10.84
N CYS A 79 -8.98 11.72 -9.86
CA CYS A 79 -9.74 10.48 -9.65
C CYS A 79 -10.45 10.41 -8.28
N LEU A 80 -11.66 10.95 -8.22
CA LEU A 80 -12.66 10.57 -7.21
C LEU A 80 -13.58 9.50 -7.82
N VAL A 81 -13.20 8.22 -7.79
CA VAL A 81 -14.14 7.11 -8.05
C VAL A 81 -13.79 5.88 -7.22
N GLY A 82 -14.58 5.67 -6.16
CA GLY A 82 -15.16 4.37 -5.78
C GLY A 82 -14.24 3.16 -5.55
N CYS A 83 -13.68 3.04 -4.33
CA CYS A 83 -13.43 1.71 -3.78
C CYS A 83 -14.77 1.10 -3.36
N SER A 84 -15.46 0.39 -4.26
CA SER A 84 -16.58 -0.45 -3.86
C SER A 84 -16.06 -1.61 -3.01
N LEU A 85 -16.40 -1.58 -1.71
CA LEU A 85 -16.34 -2.74 -0.84
C LEU A 85 -17.17 -3.86 -1.50
N PRO A 86 -16.71 -5.12 -1.56
CA PRO A 86 -17.59 -6.20 -1.99
C PRO A 86 -18.73 -6.33 -0.97
N ASP A 87 -19.95 -6.06 -1.44
CA ASP A 87 -21.18 -6.19 -0.67
C ASP A 87 -21.30 -7.62 -0.12
N HIS A 88 -21.48 -7.69 1.19
CA HIS A 88 -21.76 -8.92 1.92
C HIS A 88 -23.27 -9.13 1.99
N ASP A 89 -23.95 -9.21 0.85
CA ASP A 89 -25.36 -9.58 0.79
C ASP A 89 -25.54 -10.89 0.01
N GLY A 90 -25.61 -11.95 0.80
CA GLY A 90 -25.93 -13.31 0.36
C GLY A 90 -26.33 -14.16 1.56
N ALA A 91 -27.07 -13.59 2.51
CA ALA A 91 -27.83 -14.34 3.50
C ALA A 91 -29.24 -14.53 2.94
N THR A 92 -29.54 -15.73 2.48
CA THR A 92 -30.93 -16.18 2.23
C THR A 92 -30.97 -17.70 2.30
N PRO A 93 -32.13 -18.29 2.63
CA PRO A 93 -32.48 -18.80 3.95
C PRO A 93 -32.27 -20.32 4.10
#